data_AF-A0A9P0GU97-F1
#
_entry.id   AF-A0A9P0GU97-F1
#
_cell.length_a   1.000
_cell.length_b   1.000
_cell.length_c   1.000
_cell.angle_alpha   90.00
_cell.angle_beta   90.00
_cell.angle_gamma   90.00
#
_symmetry.space_group_name_H-M   'P 1'
#
loop_
_entity.id
_entity.type
_entity.pdbx_description
1 polymer ?
#
loop_
_entity_poly.entity_id
_entity_poly.type
_entity_poly.pdbx_seq_one_letter_code
_entity_poly.pdbx_strand_id
1 'polypeptide(L)'
;METGFIKANGSNLPRIDCFTLVNFFATNSDFNSAEFINVKISMSSRQAYGDDAVGYVQLRRDANLCTVKCKIFPEHKVRNKQYSATMIVDEENSAIVSVECHDCAASQEGCKHAVAFIMWVHRRSEKPSCTSVECYWKKSRLAKVGTSLNCITSKELSNIGQRTYIPDSRVLCDFLKESKKRKITNV
;
A
#
# COMPACT_ATOMS: atom_id res chain seq x y z
N MET A 1 -17.07 -3.85 -5.64
CA MET A 1 -17.45 -2.50 -5.18
C MET A 1 -18.87 -2.62 -4.71
N GLU A 2 -19.19 -2.01 -3.58
CA GLU A 2 -20.53 -2.10 -3.01
C GLU A 2 -21.51 -1.18 -3.75
N THR A 3 -22.79 -1.55 -3.78
CA THR A 3 -23.84 -0.77 -4.43
C THR A 3 -23.94 0.62 -3.80
N GLY A 4 -23.93 1.67 -4.62
CA GLY A 4 -23.98 3.06 -4.17
C GLY A 4 -22.63 3.66 -3.75
N PHE A 5 -21.53 2.89 -3.80
CA PHE A 5 -20.19 3.41 -3.55
C PHE A 5 -19.48 3.77 -4.86
N ILE A 6 -18.65 4.82 -4.81
CA ILE A 6 -17.77 5.25 -5.90
C ILE A 6 -16.31 4.97 -5.54
N LYS A 7 -15.45 4.85 -6.56
CA LYS A 7 -14.00 4.68 -6.38
C LYS A 7 -13.41 5.93 -5.76
N ALA A 8 -12.61 5.77 -4.72
CA ALA A 8 -11.87 6.89 -4.16
C ALA A 8 -10.69 7.27 -5.08
N ASN A 9 -10.44 8.56 -5.18
CA ASN A 9 -9.37 9.18 -5.92
C ASN A 9 -8.86 10.44 -5.19
N GLY A 10 -7.78 11.03 -5.67
CA GLY A 10 -7.16 12.21 -5.04
C GLY A 10 -8.06 13.44 -4.92
N SER A 11 -9.20 13.50 -5.62
CA SER A 11 -10.09 14.67 -5.63
C SER A 11 -11.39 14.48 -4.86
N ASN A 12 -11.73 13.26 -4.43
CA ASN A 12 -13.04 12.97 -3.84
C ASN A 12 -13.00 12.46 -2.40
N LEU A 13 -11.82 12.34 -1.78
CA LEU A 13 -11.69 12.01 -0.36
C LEU A 13 -12.25 13.14 0.52
N PRO A 14 -12.87 12.80 1.67
CA PRO A 14 -13.24 13.80 2.66
C PRO A 14 -11.97 14.47 3.22
N ARG A 15 -12.07 15.76 3.52
CA ARG A 15 -10.97 16.50 4.13
C ARG A 15 -10.92 16.21 5.62
N ILE A 16 -9.77 15.78 6.11
CA ILE A 16 -9.53 15.56 7.54
C ILE A 16 -8.36 16.46 7.94
N ASP A 17 -8.63 17.45 8.76
CA ASP A 17 -7.62 18.37 9.29
C ASP A 17 -6.92 17.77 10.53
N CYS A 18 -5.75 18.31 10.89
CA CYS A 18 -5.01 17.88 12.06
C CYS A 18 -5.81 18.11 13.35
N PHE A 19 -6.61 19.18 13.44
CA PHE A 19 -7.48 19.44 14.59
C PHE A 19 -8.59 18.40 14.72
N THR A 20 -9.25 18.05 13.61
CA THR A 20 -10.25 16.97 13.56
C THR A 20 -9.66 15.65 14.04
N LEU A 21 -8.45 15.34 13.56
CA LEU A 21 -7.74 14.12 13.88
C LEU A 21 -7.37 14.05 15.38
N VAL A 22 -6.79 15.13 15.93
CA VAL A 22 -6.44 15.22 17.36
C VAL A 22 -7.69 15.15 18.23
N ASN A 23 -8.76 15.86 17.86
CA ASN A 23 -10.02 15.83 18.59
C ASN A 23 -10.61 14.41 18.64
N PHE A 24 -10.63 13.71 17.50
CA PHE A 24 -11.12 12.32 17.45
C PHE A 24 -10.34 11.40 18.39
N PHE A 25 -9.00 11.45 18.36
CA PHE A 25 -8.17 10.63 19.24
C PHE A 25 -8.29 11.00 20.72
N ALA A 26 -8.53 12.27 21.04
CA ALA A 26 -8.69 12.73 22.43
C ALA A 26 -10.06 12.33 23.02
N THR A 27 -11.13 12.42 22.24
CA THR A 27 -12.50 12.14 22.69
C THR A 27 -12.84 10.65 22.67
N ASN A 28 -12.21 9.87 21.78
CA ASN A 28 -12.53 8.46 21.63
C ASN A 28 -11.71 7.59 22.60
N SER A 29 -12.40 6.98 23.59
CA SER A 29 -11.81 6.13 24.62
C SER A 29 -11.04 4.93 24.06
N ASP A 30 -11.44 4.42 22.91
CA ASP A 30 -10.86 3.22 22.31
C ASP A 30 -9.41 3.49 21.86
N PHE A 31 -9.08 4.75 21.55
CA PHE A 31 -7.74 5.17 21.16
C PHE A 31 -6.97 5.94 22.24
N ASN A 32 -7.67 6.33 23.31
CA ASN A 32 -7.12 7.06 24.46
C ASN A 32 -6.73 6.12 25.64
N SER A 33 -6.67 4.81 25.40
CA SER A 33 -6.16 3.85 26.38
C SER A 33 -4.63 3.87 26.42
N ALA A 34 -4.06 3.77 27.63
CA ALA A 34 -2.61 3.84 27.84
C ALA A 34 -1.79 2.81 27.03
N GLU A 35 -2.42 1.72 26.57
CA GLU A 35 -1.79 0.68 25.75
C GLU A 35 -1.61 1.04 24.26
N PHE A 36 -2.32 2.06 23.78
CA PHE A 36 -2.28 2.52 22.39
C PHE A 36 -1.59 3.86 22.24
N ILE A 37 -1.62 4.68 23.30
CA ILE A 37 -0.91 5.94 23.38
C ILE A 37 0.59 5.67 23.23
N ASN A 38 1.18 6.25 22.19
CA ASN A 38 2.60 6.25 21.82
C ASN A 38 3.08 5.14 20.88
N VAL A 39 3.19 3.85 21.27
CA VAL A 39 3.94 2.88 20.42
C VAL A 39 3.13 2.39 19.23
N LYS A 40 1.89 1.94 19.43
CA LYS A 40 1.04 1.40 18.36
C LYS A 40 0.56 2.50 17.40
N ILE A 41 0.22 3.68 17.92
CA ILE A 41 -0.14 4.85 17.09
C ILE A 41 1.08 5.31 16.28
N SER A 42 2.25 5.47 16.89
CA SER A 42 3.46 5.92 16.18
C SER A 42 3.90 4.97 15.08
N MET A 43 3.79 3.65 15.27
CA MET A 43 4.12 2.69 14.20
C MET A 43 3.09 2.67 13.08
N SER A 44 1.79 2.75 13.42
CA SER A 44 0.70 2.64 12.44
C SER A 44 0.45 3.94 11.68
N SER A 45 0.83 5.08 12.25
CA SER A 45 0.75 6.39 11.61
C SER A 45 1.83 6.60 10.54
N ARG A 46 2.88 5.77 10.53
CA ARG A 46 3.97 5.85 9.55
C ARG A 46 3.41 5.83 8.14
N GLN A 47 3.84 6.81 7.34
CA GLN A 47 3.41 6.93 5.96
C GLN A 47 3.74 5.66 5.15
N ALA A 48 4.92 5.09 5.34
CA ALA A 48 5.35 3.88 4.65
C ALA A 48 4.40 2.69 4.89
N TYR A 49 3.92 2.51 6.12
CA TYR A 49 3.00 1.41 6.43
C TYR A 49 1.60 1.68 5.86
N GLY A 50 1.01 2.84 6.14
CA GLY A 50 -0.35 3.15 5.70
C GLY A 50 -0.50 3.15 4.18
N ASP A 51 0.47 3.70 3.46
CA ASP A 51 0.42 3.80 1.99
C ASP A 51 0.58 2.44 1.31
N ASP A 52 1.27 1.49 1.96
CA ASP A 52 1.48 0.16 1.42
C ASP A 52 0.40 -0.83 1.85
N ALA A 53 -0.23 -0.61 3.00
CA ALA A 53 -1.26 -1.47 3.58
C ALA A 53 -2.66 -1.16 3.08
N VAL A 54 -3.01 0.11 2.81
CA VAL A 54 -4.37 0.50 2.42
C VAL A 54 -4.58 0.30 0.91
N GLY A 55 -5.70 -0.29 0.54
CA GLY A 55 -6.11 -0.46 -0.86
C GLY A 55 -7.62 -0.62 -1.02
N TYR A 56 -8.07 -0.69 -2.28
CA TYR A 56 -9.48 -0.80 -2.66
C TYR A 56 -10.39 0.20 -1.92
N VAL A 57 -9.99 1.47 -1.92
CA VAL A 57 -10.72 2.52 -1.22
C VAL A 57 -11.93 2.95 -2.04
N GLN A 58 -13.10 2.94 -1.42
CA GLN A 58 -14.37 3.38 -1.99
C GLN A 58 -15.06 4.32 -1.00
N LEU A 59 -15.90 5.22 -1.49
CA LEU A 59 -16.66 6.12 -0.64
C LEU A 59 -18.08 6.33 -1.14
N ARG A 60 -18.98 6.71 -0.24
CA ARG A 60 -20.35 7.10 -0.53
C ARG A 60 -20.67 8.34 0.29
N ARG A 61 -21.34 9.31 -0.34
CA ARG A 61 -21.84 10.50 0.35
C ARG A 61 -23.35 10.38 0.48
N ASP A 62 -23.83 10.45 1.71
CA ASP A 62 -25.25 10.50 2.05
C ASP A 62 -25.48 11.81 2.80
N ALA A 63 -25.97 12.82 2.09
CA ALA A 63 -26.08 14.19 2.58
C ALA A 63 -24.72 14.73 3.09
N ASN A 64 -24.61 14.96 4.40
CA ASN A 64 -23.45 15.57 5.07
C ASN A 64 -22.40 14.50 5.46
N LEU A 65 -22.77 13.21 5.42
CA LEU A 65 -21.93 12.11 5.86
C LEU A 65 -21.21 11.45 4.69
N CYS A 66 -19.90 11.39 4.76
CA CYS A 66 -19.03 10.67 3.85
C CYS A 66 -18.58 9.36 4.49
N THR A 67 -19.12 8.24 3.98
CA THR A 67 -18.71 6.90 4.38
C THR A 67 -17.57 6.42 3.49
N VAL A 68 -16.37 6.26 4.05
CA VAL A 68 -15.19 5.74 3.36
C VAL A 68 -14.90 4.32 3.82
N LYS A 69 -14.75 3.39 2.87
CA LYS A 69 -14.40 2.00 3.13
C LYS A 69 -13.08 1.64 2.45
N CYS A 70 -12.28 0.79 3.08
CA CYS A 70 -11.04 0.28 2.49
C CYS A 70 -10.77 -1.18 2.86
N LYS A 71 -9.79 -1.76 2.17
CA LYS A 71 -9.16 -3.04 2.53
C LYS A 71 -7.75 -2.78 3.04
N ILE A 72 -7.40 -3.42 4.15
CA ILE A 72 -6.11 -3.26 4.83
C ILE A 72 -5.37 -4.60 4.79
N PHE A 73 -4.16 -4.54 4.28
CA PHE A 73 -3.31 -5.70 4.07
C PHE A 73 -2.22 -5.73 5.15
N PRO A 74 -2.19 -6.76 6.02
CA PRO A 74 -1.19 -6.85 7.08
C PRO A 74 0.22 -7.13 6.51
N GLU A 75 1.24 -6.57 7.17
CA GLU A 75 2.65 -6.72 6.79
C GLU A 75 3.19 -8.13 7.06
N HIS A 76 2.87 -8.69 8.23
CA HIS A 76 3.22 -10.06 8.57
C HIS A 76 2.14 -11.01 8.06
N LYS A 77 2.55 -12.01 7.26
CA LYS A 77 1.72 -13.05 6.61
C LYS A 77 0.97 -12.53 5.37
N VAL A 78 1.70 -12.28 4.29
CA VAL A 78 1.17 -11.76 3.01
C VAL A 78 0.09 -12.63 2.35
N ARG A 79 -0.16 -13.85 2.86
CA ARG A 79 -1.25 -14.76 2.43
C ARG A 79 -2.48 -14.76 3.36
N ASN A 80 -2.50 -13.95 4.42
CA ASN A 80 -3.62 -13.90 5.37
C ASN A 80 -4.83 -13.10 4.85
N LYS A 81 -5.97 -13.28 5.54
CA LYS A 81 -7.22 -12.55 5.35
C LYS A 81 -6.98 -11.03 5.38
N GLN A 82 -7.46 -10.35 4.35
CA GLN A 82 -7.52 -8.88 4.30
C GLN A 82 -8.56 -8.37 5.32
N TYR A 83 -8.22 -7.31 6.05
CA TYR A 83 -9.17 -6.64 6.94
C TYR A 83 -9.96 -5.61 6.15
N SER A 84 -11.18 -5.31 6.60
CA SER A 84 -11.96 -4.21 6.05
C SER A 84 -12.09 -3.13 7.10
N ALA A 85 -12.01 -1.87 6.73
CA ALA A 85 -12.29 -0.76 7.65
C ALA A 85 -13.30 0.19 7.03
N THR A 86 -14.15 0.76 7.88
CA THR A 86 -15.16 1.76 7.53
C THR A 86 -14.94 2.98 8.40
N MET A 87 -14.94 4.16 7.79
CA MET A 87 -14.84 5.43 8.48
C MET A 87 -15.99 6.32 8.01
N ILE A 88 -16.64 6.98 8.95
CA ILE A 88 -17.72 7.93 8.69
C ILE A 88 -17.21 9.31 9.09
N VAL A 89 -17.23 10.24 8.14
CA VAL A 89 -16.81 11.63 8.32
C VAL A 89 -18.02 12.52 8.08
N ASP A 90 -18.29 13.42 9.01
CA ASP A 90 -19.20 14.53 8.84
C ASP A 90 -18.45 15.66 8.13
N GLU A 91 -18.78 15.89 6.85
CA GLU A 91 -18.12 16.91 6.02
C GLU A 91 -18.58 18.34 6.40
N GLU A 92 -19.75 18.51 7.02
CA GLU A 92 -20.27 19.82 7.46
C GLU A 92 -19.59 20.28 8.75
N ASN A 93 -19.54 19.40 9.75
CA ASN A 93 -18.87 19.68 11.02
C ASN A 93 -17.36 19.42 10.99
N SER A 94 -16.82 18.95 9.85
CA SER A 94 -15.42 18.55 9.70
C SER A 94 -14.97 17.63 10.84
N ALA A 95 -15.77 16.61 11.14
CA ALA A 95 -15.59 15.71 12.28
C ALA A 95 -15.56 14.25 11.85
N ILE A 96 -14.66 13.45 12.42
CA ILE A 96 -14.72 11.99 12.27
C ILE A 96 -15.76 11.49 13.26
N VAL A 97 -16.82 10.86 12.75
CA VAL A 97 -17.92 10.32 13.57
C VAL A 97 -17.54 8.96 14.13
N SER A 98 -17.05 8.07 13.28
CA SER A 98 -16.64 6.72 13.71
C SER A 98 -15.63 6.11 12.75
N VAL A 99 -14.81 5.20 13.30
CA VAL A 99 -13.87 4.37 12.54
C VAL A 99 -13.94 2.95 13.07
N GLU A 100 -14.37 2.02 12.24
CA GLU A 100 -14.55 0.62 12.59
C GLU A 100 -13.64 -0.27 11.74
N CYS A 101 -12.92 -1.17 12.39
CA CYS A 101 -12.20 -2.23 11.70
C CYS A 101 -12.96 -3.55 11.85
N HIS A 102 -13.32 -4.14 10.71
CA HIS A 102 -14.01 -5.41 10.61
C HIS A 102 -13.01 -6.57 10.58
N ASP A 103 -13.39 -7.68 11.21
CA ASP A 103 -12.60 -8.92 11.31
C ASP A 103 -11.29 -8.82 12.11
N CYS A 104 -11.10 -7.79 12.96
CA CYS A 104 -9.92 -7.64 13.80
C CYS A 104 -10.25 -7.89 15.28
N ALA A 105 -9.51 -8.77 15.95
CA ALA A 105 -9.72 -9.06 17.38
C ALA A 105 -9.57 -7.82 18.28
N ALA A 106 -8.76 -6.84 17.86
CA ALA A 106 -8.54 -5.59 18.60
C ALA A 106 -9.43 -4.43 18.12
N SER A 107 -10.51 -4.70 17.39
CA SER A 107 -11.35 -3.63 16.83
C SER A 107 -12.05 -2.78 17.89
N GLN A 108 -12.36 -3.36 19.06
CA GLN A 108 -13.06 -2.68 20.16
C GLN A 108 -12.16 -1.78 21.02
N GLU A 109 -10.84 -1.91 20.90
CA GLU A 109 -9.86 -1.15 21.70
C GLU A 109 -8.90 -0.36 20.80
N GLY A 110 -9.38 0.11 19.63
CA GLY A 110 -8.57 0.95 18.74
C GLY A 110 -7.44 0.21 18.02
N CYS A 111 -7.77 -0.68 17.08
CA CYS A 111 -6.74 -1.44 16.37
C CYS A 111 -5.77 -0.59 15.49
N LYS A 112 -4.58 -1.16 15.21
CA LYS A 112 -3.58 -0.58 14.28
C LYS A 112 -4.14 -0.25 12.89
N HIS A 113 -5.13 -1.02 12.43
CA HIS A 113 -5.72 -0.87 11.11
C HIS A 113 -6.57 0.41 11.03
N ALA A 114 -7.35 0.69 12.07
CA ALA A 114 -8.15 1.91 12.18
C ALA A 114 -7.23 3.15 12.19
N VAL A 115 -6.18 3.12 13.01
CA VAL A 115 -5.19 4.23 13.06
C VAL A 115 -4.51 4.45 11.71
N ALA A 116 -4.04 3.38 11.07
CA ALA A 116 -3.40 3.47 9.76
C ALA A 116 -4.35 4.05 8.70
N PHE A 117 -5.64 3.71 8.76
CA PHE A 117 -6.65 4.20 7.84
C PHE A 117 -6.95 5.69 8.04
N ILE A 118 -7.18 6.14 9.28
CA ILE A 118 -7.42 7.55 9.62
C ILE A 118 -6.25 8.41 9.13
N MET A 119 -5.03 8.01 9.49
CA MET A 119 -3.80 8.73 9.13
C MET A 119 -3.57 8.73 7.61
N TRP A 120 -3.93 7.65 6.92
CA TRP A 120 -3.87 7.59 5.46
C TRP A 120 -4.83 8.59 4.81
N VAL A 121 -6.10 8.67 5.25
CA VAL A 121 -7.06 9.62 4.67
C VAL A 121 -6.64 11.06 4.93
N HIS A 122 -6.22 11.39 6.16
CA HIS A 122 -5.68 12.71 6.51
C HIS A 122 -4.57 13.14 5.53
N ARG A 123 -3.50 12.35 5.38
CA ARG A 123 -2.38 12.66 4.48
C ARG A 123 -2.80 12.82 3.01
N ARG A 124 -3.72 11.98 2.53
CA ARG A 124 -4.18 12.00 1.13
C ARG A 124 -5.14 13.16 0.86
N SER A 125 -5.86 13.63 1.87
CA SER A 125 -6.75 14.78 1.76
C SER A 125 -5.99 16.12 1.76
N GLU A 126 -4.82 16.19 2.40
CA GLU A 126 -4.00 17.42 2.44
C GLU A 126 -3.11 17.63 1.21
N LYS A 127 -2.81 16.56 0.45
CA LYS A 127 -1.89 16.60 -0.69
C LYS A 127 -2.59 16.20 -2.00
N PRO A 128 -3.54 16.99 -2.54
CA PRO A 128 -4.01 16.77 -3.89
C PRO A 128 -2.85 16.99 -4.87
N SER A 129 -2.49 15.98 -5.66
CA SER A 129 -1.44 16.08 -6.67
C SER A 129 -1.87 17.02 -7.80
N CYS A 130 -1.08 18.06 -8.04
CA CYS A 130 -1.36 19.11 -9.04
C CYS A 130 -1.32 18.62 -10.50
N THR A 131 -0.79 17.43 -10.79
CA THR A 131 -0.50 16.97 -12.15
C THR A 131 -1.16 15.64 -12.55
N SER A 132 -1.82 14.91 -11.64
CA SER A 132 -2.65 13.75 -11.99
C SER A 132 -3.56 13.34 -10.82
N VAL A 133 -4.79 12.93 -11.10
CA VAL A 133 -5.71 12.42 -10.08
C VAL A 133 -5.32 10.99 -9.72
N GLU A 134 -4.76 10.77 -8.54
CA GLU A 134 -4.35 9.42 -8.11
C GLU A 134 -5.57 8.53 -7.84
N CYS A 135 -5.59 7.31 -8.39
CA CYS A 135 -6.64 6.32 -8.13
C CYS A 135 -6.30 5.48 -6.89
N TYR A 136 -7.26 5.35 -5.96
CA TYR A 136 -7.13 4.57 -4.72
C TYR A 136 -7.91 3.25 -4.75
N TRP A 137 -8.69 3.02 -5.81
CA TRP A 137 -9.29 1.70 -6.10
C TRP A 137 -8.26 0.78 -6.78
N LYS A 138 -7.20 0.46 -6.05
CA LYS A 138 -6.13 -0.44 -6.50
C LYS A 138 -5.71 -1.38 -5.37
N LYS A 139 -5.15 -2.52 -5.75
CA LYS A 139 -4.55 -3.47 -4.80
C LYS A 139 -3.40 -2.78 -4.06
N SER A 140 -3.30 -3.00 -2.75
CA SER A 140 -2.23 -2.40 -1.94
C SER A 140 -0.84 -2.92 -2.35
N ARG A 141 0.22 -2.18 -2.01
CA ARG A 141 1.60 -2.59 -2.31
C ARG A 141 2.02 -3.81 -1.50
N LEU A 142 1.63 -3.89 -0.21
CA LEU A 142 1.92 -5.05 0.63
C LEU A 142 1.34 -6.34 0.05
N ALA A 143 0.18 -6.28 -0.60
CA ALA A 143 -0.43 -7.45 -1.21
C ALA A 143 0.29 -7.94 -2.49
N LYS A 144 1.36 -7.25 -2.93
CA LYS A 144 2.29 -7.69 -3.98
C LYS A 144 3.55 -8.36 -3.42
N VAL A 145 3.86 -8.17 -2.14
CA VAL A 145 5.04 -8.76 -1.49
C VAL A 145 4.87 -10.30 -1.52
N GLY A 146 5.84 -11.03 -2.08
CA GLY A 146 5.75 -12.49 -2.24
C GLY A 146 4.90 -13.01 -3.41
N THR A 147 4.37 -12.14 -4.28
CA THR A 147 3.84 -12.54 -5.61
C THR A 147 4.82 -12.28 -6.76
N SER A 148 5.98 -11.66 -6.48
CA SER A 148 7.09 -11.71 -7.43
C SER A 148 7.57 -13.16 -7.52
N LEU A 149 7.37 -13.79 -8.68
CA LEU A 149 8.13 -14.98 -9.05
C LEU A 149 9.61 -14.59 -9.01
N ASN A 150 10.30 -14.91 -7.92
CA ASN A 150 11.76 -14.84 -7.86
C ASN A 150 12.41 -15.97 -8.69
N CYS A 151 11.60 -16.79 -9.35
CA CYS A 151 12.03 -17.92 -10.14
C CYS A 151 11.39 -17.80 -11.52
N ILE A 152 12.19 -17.44 -12.52
CA ILE A 152 11.83 -17.69 -13.91
C ILE A 152 11.90 -19.20 -14.10
N THR A 153 10.80 -19.83 -14.51
CA THR A 153 10.83 -21.28 -14.78
C THR A 153 11.64 -21.52 -16.04
N SER A 154 12.42 -22.61 -16.17
CA SER A 154 13.19 -22.88 -17.40
C SER A 154 12.34 -22.86 -18.69
N LYS A 155 11.04 -23.15 -18.57
CA LYS A 155 10.05 -23.05 -19.66
C LYS A 155 9.72 -21.60 -20.08
N GLU A 156 9.84 -20.64 -19.18
CA GLU A 156 9.63 -19.21 -19.47
C GLU A 156 10.90 -18.57 -20.06
N LEU A 157 12.09 -19.06 -19.67
CA LEU A 157 13.37 -18.72 -20.32
C LEU A 157 13.41 -19.14 -21.79
N SER A 158 12.84 -20.31 -22.13
CA SER A 158 12.84 -20.80 -23.52
C SER A 158 11.92 -20.04 -24.48
N ASN A 159 10.99 -19.24 -23.95
CA ASN A 159 10.06 -18.44 -24.76
C ASN A 159 10.60 -17.03 -25.09
N ILE A 160 11.70 -16.61 -24.47
CA ILE A 160 12.48 -15.46 -24.94
C ILE A 160 13.19 -15.96 -26.20
N GLY A 161 12.56 -15.70 -27.35
CA GLY A 161 12.94 -16.25 -28.65
C GLY A 161 14.45 -16.29 -28.84
N GLN A 162 14.95 -17.40 -29.39
CA GLN A 162 16.34 -17.61 -29.75
C GLN A 162 16.89 -16.35 -30.41
N ARG A 163 17.57 -15.50 -29.62
CA ARG A 163 18.62 -14.65 -30.18
C ARG A 163 19.67 -15.64 -30.61
N THR A 164 19.75 -15.89 -31.91
CA THR A 164 20.94 -16.48 -32.52
C THR A 164 22.09 -15.58 -32.15
N TYR A 165 22.75 -15.90 -31.04
CA TYR A 165 24.03 -15.30 -30.68
C TYR A 165 25.01 -15.81 -31.73
N ILE A 166 25.24 -15.02 -32.76
CA ILE A 166 26.38 -15.23 -33.65
C ILE A 166 27.59 -14.90 -32.79
N PRO A 167 28.46 -15.86 -32.44
CA PRO A 167 29.64 -15.55 -31.65
C PRO A 167 30.50 -14.60 -32.47
N ASP A 168 30.74 -13.40 -31.96
CA ASP A 168 31.73 -12.50 -32.53
C ASP A 168 33.11 -13.14 -32.27
N SER A 169 33.57 -13.91 -33.26
CA SER A 169 34.82 -14.68 -33.22
C SER A 169 36.07 -13.82 -33.04
N ARG A 170 35.95 -12.48 -33.11
CA ARG A 170 37.05 -11.53 -32.90
C ARG A 170 37.72 -11.71 -31.54
N VAL A 171 36.94 -11.86 -30.47
CA VAL A 171 37.48 -12.01 -29.10
C VAL A 171 38.25 -13.33 -28.97
N LEU A 172 37.74 -14.40 -29.59
CA LEU A 172 38.38 -15.71 -29.62
C LEU A 172 39.69 -15.68 -30.44
N CYS A 173 39.69 -14.98 -31.57
CA CYS A 173 40.88 -14.78 -32.38
C CYS A 173 41.97 -13.98 -31.64
N ASP A 174 41.61 -12.92 -30.92
CA ASP A 174 42.54 -12.12 -30.15
C ASP A 174 43.10 -12.91 -28.96
N PHE A 175 42.26 -13.71 -28.30
CA PHE A 175 42.69 -14.62 -27.24
C PHE A 175 43.68 -15.67 -27.75
N LEU A 176 43.43 -16.27 -28.91
CA LEU A 176 44.33 -17.27 -29.51
C LEU A 176 45.67 -16.66 -29.96
N LYS A 177 45.65 -15.43 -30.51
CA LYS A 177 46.88 -14.68 -30.84
C LYS A 177 47.73 -14.44 -29.60
N GLU A 178 47.10 -13.99 -28.51
CA GLU A 178 47.82 -13.65 -27.31
C GLU A 178 48.29 -14.88 -26.52
N SER A 179 47.54 -15.98 -26.59
CA SER A 179 47.94 -17.28 -26.04
C SER A 179 49.16 -17.86 -26.77
N LYS A 180 49.21 -17.74 -28.10
CA LYS A 180 50.39 -18.12 -28.90
C LYS A 180 51.61 -17.26 -28.56
N LYS A 181 51.42 -15.94 -28.42
CA LYS A 181 52.50 -15.01 -28.02
C LYS A 181 53.07 -15.35 -26.64
N ARG A 182 52.22 -15.79 -25.71
CA ARG A 182 52.60 -16.13 -24.33
C ARG A 182 53.02 -17.59 -24.13
N LYS A 183 53.08 -18.39 -25.20
CA LYS A 183 53.43 -19.83 -25.16
C LYS A 183 52.63 -20.61 -24.11
N ILE A 184 51.33 -20.34 -24.03
CA ILE A 184 50.44 -21.07 -23.11
C ILE A 184 50.16 -22.45 -23.71
N THR A 185 50.79 -23.50 -23.18
CA THR A 185 50.75 -24.86 -23.75
C THR A 185 49.56 -25.71 -23.28
N ASN A 186 48.46 -25.11 -22.82
CA ASN A 186 47.21 -25.82 -22.54
C ASN A 186 46.03 -24.86 -22.70
N VAL A 187 45.37 -24.93 -23.86
CA VAL A 187 44.00 -24.45 -24.11
C VAL A 187 43.24 -25.58 -24.77
#